data_AF-A0A239P3I3-F1
#
_entry.id   AF-A0A239P3I3-F1
#
_cell.length_a   1.000
_cell.length_b   1.000
_cell.length_c   1.000
_cell.angle_alpha   90.00
_cell.angle_beta   90.00
_cell.angle_gamma   90.00
#
_symmetry.space_group_name_H-M   'P 1'
#
loop_
_entity.id
_entity.type
_entity.pdbx_description
1 polymer ?
#
loop_
_entity_poly.entity_id
_entity_poly.type
_entity_poly.pdbx_seq_one_letter_code
_entity_poly.pdbx_strand_id
1 'polypeptide(L)'
;MSDSDSNRDLITLAHSTIHALKQTLEVPYDALVRQRDQASIAIYREMFRDIEAARLCISPLKGGSLSARRQAGTNEKHLVELLEVLVGITGNPDYLPNLRSLRISKNADHSGGYDDTALMAIERLINRINIQLEVIGVPVASEALLRLKVLIPAQKIAPVQFEIRGNKVSIKETVSAPPANRRRIIKSARDELLQTGKEIIQELELSNCDRRLLDRMQHLNFQLTGRIDAVRIGLATLSCEMMCSALEQELPSAVFSMLNAYTRGVQLFVGQFPEWNNFLENAAATNFDSGDIYSLQRATSELVESLSHHSEYVDPEVPRTLAFLNELLANPVKATKKAAFAVLRSAENLISVIFGFGVEFAQKTASKTLDAASSTASKVIVATLLAIALSGATSIGPIAGRLPEMQWLKTAADIVKKELELYGKPR
;
A
#
# COMPACT_ATOMS: atom_id res chain seq x y z
N MET A 1 38.02 0.06 -25.25
CA MET A 1 37.83 -1.14 -24.40
C MET A 1 36.73 -1.96 -25.05
N SER A 2 36.87 -3.28 -25.09
CA SER A 2 35.81 -4.13 -25.62
C SER A 2 34.62 -4.16 -24.65
N ASP A 3 33.38 -4.35 -25.13
CA ASP A 3 32.18 -4.46 -24.27
C ASP A 3 32.30 -5.56 -23.21
N SER A 4 33.13 -6.58 -23.47
CA SER A 4 33.45 -7.64 -22.50
C SER A 4 34.29 -7.15 -21.32
N ASP A 5 35.22 -6.21 -21.52
CA ASP A 5 36.07 -5.70 -20.44
C ASP A 5 35.25 -4.81 -19.48
N SER A 6 34.38 -3.96 -20.04
CA SER A 6 33.51 -3.07 -19.26
C SER A 6 32.52 -3.85 -18.37
N ASN A 7 31.93 -4.93 -18.91
CA ASN A 7 31.04 -5.80 -18.14
C ASN A 7 31.77 -6.51 -16.99
N ARG A 8 33.00 -7.00 -17.24
CA ARG A 8 33.80 -7.68 -16.22
C ARG A 8 34.19 -6.74 -15.08
N ASP A 9 34.52 -5.49 -15.41
CA ASP A 9 34.83 -4.45 -14.42
C ASP A 9 33.60 -4.10 -13.57
N LEU A 10 32.41 -4.00 -14.19
CA LEU A 10 31.17 -3.76 -13.47
C LEU A 10 30.83 -4.89 -12.50
N ILE A 11 30.93 -6.16 -12.94
CA ILE A 11 30.64 -7.33 -12.10
C ILE A 11 31.62 -7.41 -10.93
N THR A 12 32.90 -7.14 -11.19
CA THR A 12 33.94 -7.09 -10.15
C THR A 12 33.63 -5.99 -9.13
N LEU A 13 33.30 -4.79 -9.59
CA LEU A 13 32.92 -3.67 -8.74
C LEU A 13 31.68 -4.03 -7.90
N ALA A 14 30.61 -4.48 -8.53
CA ALA A 14 29.35 -4.84 -7.88
C ALA A 14 29.57 -5.87 -6.77
N HIS A 15 30.32 -6.93 -7.08
CA HIS A 15 30.65 -7.96 -6.10
C HIS A 15 31.49 -7.41 -4.94
N SER A 16 32.53 -6.62 -5.24
CA SER A 16 33.40 -6.04 -4.20
C SER A 16 32.62 -5.12 -3.25
N THR A 17 31.74 -4.29 -3.80
CA THR A 17 30.89 -3.37 -3.03
C THR A 17 29.91 -4.14 -2.15
N ILE A 18 29.19 -5.13 -2.68
CA ILE A 18 28.22 -5.93 -1.92
C ILE A 18 28.89 -6.79 -0.85
N HIS A 19 30.06 -7.35 -1.16
CA HIS A 19 30.85 -8.09 -0.17
C HIS A 19 31.32 -7.19 0.97
N ALA A 20 31.85 -6.00 0.66
CA ALA A 20 32.31 -5.06 1.66
C ALA A 20 31.15 -4.51 2.52
N LEU A 21 29.99 -4.24 1.90
CA LEU A 21 28.75 -3.90 2.62
C LEU A 21 28.35 -5.00 3.60
N LYS A 22 28.33 -6.26 3.14
CA LYS A 22 27.98 -7.41 3.97
C LYS A 22 28.88 -7.51 5.20
N GLN A 23 30.20 -7.47 5.00
CA GLN A 23 31.18 -7.51 6.09
C GLN A 23 31.00 -6.34 7.07
N THR A 24 30.70 -5.15 6.53
CA THR A 24 30.46 -3.95 7.33
C THR A 24 29.17 -4.05 8.13
N LEU A 25 28.16 -4.80 7.69
CA LEU A 25 26.91 -5.01 8.43
C LEU A 25 26.96 -6.12 9.46
N GLU A 26 27.78 -7.16 9.25
CA GLU A 26 27.94 -8.26 10.21
C GLU A 26 28.51 -7.75 11.54
N VAL A 27 29.45 -6.79 11.51
CA VAL A 27 30.12 -6.27 12.72
C VAL A 27 29.16 -5.49 13.64
N PRO A 28 28.40 -4.47 13.18
CA PRO A 28 27.39 -3.79 13.98
C PRO A 28 26.25 -4.71 14.38
N TYR A 29 25.83 -5.65 13.52
CA TYR A 29 24.75 -6.58 13.87
C TYR A 29 25.13 -7.44 15.08
N ASP A 30 26.34 -8.01 15.11
CA ASP A 30 26.80 -8.79 16.25
C ASP A 30 26.94 -7.96 17.52
N ALA A 31 27.39 -6.71 17.40
CA ALA A 31 27.47 -5.77 18.52
C ALA A 31 26.08 -5.38 19.04
N LEU A 32 25.13 -5.14 18.13
CA LEU A 32 23.75 -4.83 18.45
C LEU A 32 23.03 -6.03 19.04
N VAL A 33 23.26 -7.27 18.60
CA VAL A 33 22.70 -8.47 19.24
C VAL A 33 23.17 -8.62 20.69
N ARG A 34 24.38 -8.14 21.00
CA ARG A 34 24.91 -8.09 22.38
C ARG A 34 24.29 -6.96 23.21
N GLN A 35 23.76 -5.91 22.59
CA GLN A 35 23.03 -4.81 23.23
C GLN A 35 21.51 -5.04 23.11
N ARG A 36 20.70 -4.65 24.10
CA ARG A 36 19.27 -5.05 24.13
C ARG A 36 18.33 -4.29 23.17
N ASP A 37 18.85 -3.55 22.18
CA ASP A 37 18.00 -2.74 21.29
C ASP A 37 17.41 -3.57 20.13
N GLN A 38 16.22 -4.14 20.37
CA GLN A 38 15.50 -5.00 19.43
C GLN A 38 15.10 -4.29 18.12
N ALA A 39 14.84 -2.98 18.17
CA ALA A 39 14.40 -2.22 16.99
C ALA A 39 15.54 -2.07 15.98
N SER A 40 16.74 -1.72 16.46
CA SER A 40 17.94 -1.65 15.63
C SER A 40 18.29 -3.03 15.05
N ILE A 41 18.23 -4.11 15.83
CA ILE A 41 18.51 -5.47 15.35
C ILE A 41 17.59 -5.87 14.19
N ALA A 42 16.29 -5.53 14.26
CA ALA A 42 15.33 -5.84 13.21
C ALA A 42 15.71 -5.16 11.88
N ILE A 43 16.03 -3.86 11.92
CA ILE A 43 16.43 -3.08 10.74
C ILE A 43 17.70 -3.65 10.10
N TYR A 44 18.74 -3.94 10.89
CA TYR A 44 19.99 -4.52 10.36
C TYR A 44 19.77 -5.92 9.77
N ARG A 45 18.89 -6.72 10.34
CA ARG A 45 18.55 -8.06 9.82
C ARG A 45 17.88 -7.98 8.45
N GLU A 46 16.95 -7.04 8.28
CA GLU A 46 16.28 -6.82 6.99
C GLU A 46 17.27 -6.28 5.96
N MET A 47 18.05 -5.26 6.31
CA MET A 47 19.09 -4.71 5.43
C MET A 47 20.12 -5.77 5.00
N PHE A 48 20.52 -6.68 5.91
CA PHE A 48 21.39 -7.80 5.58
C PHE A 48 20.74 -8.79 4.60
N ARG A 49 19.45 -9.09 4.79
CA ARG A 49 18.69 -9.97 3.87
C ARG A 49 18.66 -9.37 2.46
N ASP A 50 18.45 -8.06 2.34
CA ASP A 50 18.39 -7.39 1.04
C ASP A 50 19.77 -7.32 0.36
N ILE A 51 20.84 -7.11 1.13
CA ILE A 51 22.21 -7.19 0.60
C ILE A 51 22.56 -8.62 0.15
N GLU A 52 22.08 -9.63 0.87
CA GLU A 52 22.25 -11.02 0.46
C GLU A 52 21.45 -11.33 -0.82
N ALA A 53 20.25 -10.77 -0.98
CA ALA A 53 19.51 -10.83 -2.24
C ALA A 53 20.30 -10.19 -3.40
N ALA A 54 20.90 -9.01 -3.18
CA ALA A 54 21.77 -8.37 -4.18
C ALA A 54 22.98 -9.26 -4.55
N ARG A 55 23.58 -9.94 -3.56
CA ARG A 55 24.66 -10.91 -3.79
C ARG A 55 24.20 -12.08 -4.66
N LEU A 56 23.01 -12.60 -4.40
CA LEU A 56 22.42 -13.69 -5.18
C LEU A 56 22.14 -13.28 -6.63
N CYS A 57 21.76 -12.03 -6.90
CA CYS A 57 21.64 -11.51 -8.27
C CYS A 57 22.99 -11.46 -9.02
N ILE A 58 24.11 -11.28 -8.31
CA ILE A 58 25.46 -11.23 -8.91
C ILE A 58 26.05 -12.62 -9.14
N SER A 59 25.67 -13.61 -8.32
CA SER A 59 26.27 -14.95 -8.37
C SER A 59 26.25 -15.59 -9.78
N PRO A 60 25.14 -15.55 -10.55
CA PRO A 60 25.10 -16.05 -11.92
C PRO A 60 26.02 -15.30 -12.89
N LEU A 61 26.29 -14.01 -12.66
CA LEU A 61 27.16 -13.18 -13.51
C LEU A 61 28.63 -13.59 -13.43
N LYS A 62 29.04 -14.29 -12.36
CA LYS A 62 30.42 -14.77 -12.16
C LYS A 62 30.72 -16.10 -12.86
N GLY A 63 29.70 -16.90 -13.19
CA GLY A 63 29.86 -18.28 -13.64
C GLY A 63 29.23 -18.56 -15.00
N GLY A 64 30.06 -18.68 -16.05
CA GLY A 64 29.67 -19.25 -17.35
C GLY A 64 30.55 -18.67 -18.47
N SER A 65 31.13 -19.37 -19.44
CA SER A 65 30.96 -20.73 -20.01
C SER A 65 29.56 -21.06 -20.55
N LEU A 66 28.78 -20.04 -20.91
CA LEU A 66 27.59 -20.18 -21.75
C LEU A 66 27.89 -19.56 -23.12
N SER A 67 27.20 -20.01 -24.17
CA SER A 67 27.31 -19.37 -25.49
C SER A 67 26.96 -17.87 -25.40
N ALA A 68 27.77 -16.99 -26.00
CA ALA A 68 27.72 -15.53 -25.84
C ALA A 68 26.32 -14.90 -25.94
N ARG A 69 25.45 -15.39 -26.85
CA ARG A 69 24.08 -14.87 -27.02
C ARG A 69 23.10 -15.25 -25.91
N ARG A 70 23.15 -16.47 -25.37
CA ARG A 70 22.31 -16.86 -24.21
C ARG A 70 22.78 -16.18 -22.93
N GLN A 71 24.08 -15.88 -22.84
CA GLN A 71 24.67 -15.19 -21.71
C GLN A 71 24.30 -13.71 -21.67
N ALA A 72 24.19 -13.03 -22.82
CA ALA A 72 23.80 -11.61 -22.90
C ALA A 72 22.42 -11.34 -22.27
N GLY A 73 21.35 -12.01 -22.75
CA GLY A 73 20.00 -11.80 -22.20
C GLY A 73 19.83 -12.24 -20.73
N THR A 74 20.65 -13.21 -20.28
CA THR A 74 20.66 -13.63 -18.87
C THR A 74 21.35 -12.59 -17.99
N ASN A 75 22.43 -11.99 -18.47
CA ASN A 75 23.16 -10.94 -17.76
C ASN A 75 22.34 -9.65 -17.63
N GLU A 76 21.63 -9.26 -18.69
CA GLU A 76 20.72 -8.10 -18.69
C GLU A 76 19.66 -8.24 -17.58
N LYS A 77 19.00 -9.40 -17.53
CA LYS A 77 17.99 -9.68 -16.51
C LYS A 77 18.57 -9.57 -15.10
N HIS A 78 19.74 -10.16 -14.84
CA HIS A 78 20.37 -10.10 -13.52
C HIS A 78 20.87 -8.70 -13.15
N LEU A 79 21.30 -7.87 -14.11
CA LEU A 79 21.66 -6.48 -13.87
C LEU A 79 20.43 -5.63 -13.52
N VAL A 80 19.29 -5.87 -14.18
CA VAL A 80 18.02 -5.22 -13.83
C VAL A 80 17.55 -5.66 -12.43
N GLU A 81 17.56 -6.96 -12.14
CA GLU A 81 17.22 -7.47 -10.79
C GLU A 81 18.13 -6.87 -9.72
N LEU A 82 19.45 -6.81 -9.98
CA LEU A 82 20.40 -6.19 -9.07
C LEU A 82 20.10 -4.70 -8.86
N LEU A 83 19.80 -3.96 -9.93
CA LEU A 83 19.42 -2.55 -9.85
C LEU A 83 18.16 -2.36 -9.00
N GLU A 84 17.11 -3.18 -9.21
CA GLU A 84 15.88 -3.12 -8.43
C GLU A 84 16.16 -3.33 -6.92
N VAL A 85 17.02 -4.30 -6.57
CA VAL A 85 17.39 -4.56 -5.17
C VAL A 85 18.19 -3.39 -4.59
N LEU A 86 19.18 -2.86 -5.30
CA LEU A 86 20.01 -1.75 -4.80
C LEU A 86 19.21 -0.45 -4.64
N VAL A 87 18.31 -0.16 -5.58
CA VAL A 87 17.36 0.95 -5.46
C VAL A 87 16.40 0.72 -4.29
N GLY A 88 16.00 -0.53 -4.04
CA GLY A 88 15.24 -0.90 -2.85
C GLY A 88 15.95 -0.57 -1.55
N ILE A 89 17.23 -0.95 -1.44
CA ILE A 89 18.06 -0.69 -0.25
C ILE A 89 18.20 0.82 -0.01
N THR A 90 18.48 1.60 -1.06
CA THR A 90 18.69 3.06 -0.94
C THR A 90 17.40 3.86 -0.86
N GLY A 91 16.28 3.30 -1.31
CA GLY A 91 14.95 3.89 -1.22
C GLY A 91 14.26 3.65 0.12
N ASN A 92 14.72 2.69 0.92
CA ASN A 92 14.13 2.37 2.21
C ASN A 92 14.47 3.45 3.28
N PRO A 93 13.48 4.22 3.78
CA PRO A 93 13.72 5.30 4.72
C PRO A 93 14.33 4.82 6.05
N ASP A 94 14.03 3.60 6.48
CA ASP A 94 14.55 3.02 7.73
C ASP A 94 16.03 2.65 7.62
N TYR A 95 16.52 2.39 6.40
CA TYR A 95 17.91 2.05 6.15
C TYR A 95 18.80 3.29 6.06
N LEU A 96 18.25 4.42 5.58
CA LEU A 96 19.02 5.62 5.26
C LEU A 96 19.90 6.15 6.42
N PRO A 97 19.42 6.25 7.68
CA PRO A 97 20.27 6.70 8.78
C PRO A 97 21.49 5.79 8.99
N ASN A 98 21.28 4.48 8.90
CA ASN A 98 22.34 3.47 9.07
C ASN A 98 23.29 3.48 7.86
N LEU A 99 22.77 3.50 6.63
CA LEU A 99 23.60 3.52 5.41
C LEU A 99 24.47 4.79 5.31
N ARG A 100 24.02 5.91 5.89
CA ARG A 100 24.80 7.16 5.95
C ARG A 100 25.91 7.12 7.01
N SER A 101 25.71 6.40 8.11
CA SER A 101 26.70 6.32 9.19
C SER A 101 27.73 5.20 8.98
N LEU A 102 27.36 4.15 8.25
CA LEU A 102 28.24 3.02 7.95
C LEU A 102 29.31 3.42 6.94
N ARG A 103 30.59 3.32 7.33
CA ARG A 103 31.74 3.46 6.43
C ARG A 103 32.13 2.09 5.89
N ILE A 104 32.28 1.98 4.58
CA ILE A 104 32.80 0.75 3.98
C ILE A 104 34.32 0.86 3.91
N SER A 105 35.00 0.00 4.66
CA SER A 105 36.45 -0.17 4.48
C SER A 105 36.69 -0.95 3.18
N LYS A 106 37.39 -0.35 2.22
CA LYS A 106 37.95 -1.11 1.09
C LYS A 106 39.07 -2.00 1.63
N ASN A 107 39.07 -3.28 1.24
CA ASN A 107 40.24 -4.13 1.42
C ASN A 107 41.47 -3.45 0.79
N ALA A 108 42.58 -3.46 1.55
CA ALA A 108 43.74 -2.58 1.45
C ALA A 108 44.55 -2.61 0.13
N ASP A 109 44.12 -3.34 -0.88
CA ASP A 109 44.96 -3.67 -2.04
C ASP A 109 44.84 -2.70 -3.21
N HIS A 110 43.89 -1.75 -3.21
CA HIS A 110 43.77 -0.74 -4.28
C HIS A 110 43.90 0.67 -3.70
N SER A 111 45.12 1.20 -3.81
CA SER A 111 45.57 2.51 -3.37
C SER A 111 44.68 3.65 -3.89
N GLY A 112 43.95 4.26 -2.97
CA GLY A 112 43.08 5.41 -3.24
C GLY A 112 41.96 5.47 -2.23
N GLY A 113 42.27 5.96 -1.03
CA GLY A 113 41.33 6.11 0.07
C GLY A 113 40.15 6.98 -0.34
N TYR A 114 38.98 6.35 -0.44
CA TYR A 114 37.71 7.05 -0.35
C TYR A 114 36.98 6.44 0.85
N ASP A 115 36.82 7.24 1.90
CA ASP A 115 35.98 6.94 3.07
C ASP A 115 34.50 7.08 2.65
N ASP A 116 34.06 6.20 1.77
CA ASP A 116 32.70 6.25 1.27
C ASP A 116 31.74 5.65 2.29
N THR A 117 30.63 6.34 2.50
CA THR A 117 29.50 5.76 3.24
C THR A 117 28.90 4.61 2.43
N ALA A 118 28.24 3.68 3.12
CA ALA A 118 27.53 2.59 2.49
C ALA A 118 26.53 3.09 1.43
N LEU A 119 25.81 4.17 1.74
CA LEU A 119 24.91 4.84 0.81
C LEU A 119 25.63 5.30 -0.48
N MET A 120 26.75 6.03 -0.35
CA MET A 120 27.50 6.55 -1.52
C MET A 120 28.10 5.43 -2.38
N ALA A 121 28.48 4.31 -1.78
CA ALA A 121 28.96 3.15 -2.52
C ALA A 121 27.84 2.47 -3.32
N ILE A 122 26.65 2.32 -2.74
CA ILE A 122 25.50 1.76 -3.42
C ILE A 122 25.02 2.70 -4.54
N GLU A 123 24.92 4.01 -4.30
CA GLU A 123 24.50 4.99 -5.31
C GLU A 123 25.45 5.03 -6.52
N ARG A 124 26.77 4.94 -6.31
CA ARG A 124 27.73 4.83 -7.42
C ARG A 124 27.58 3.53 -8.19
N LEU A 125 27.26 2.42 -7.51
CA LEU A 125 27.01 1.15 -8.16
C LEU A 125 25.72 1.21 -9.01
N ILE A 126 24.64 1.78 -8.48
CA ILE A 126 23.39 2.05 -9.20
C ILE A 126 23.67 2.84 -10.48
N ASN A 127 24.40 3.96 -10.36
CA ASN A 127 24.75 4.80 -11.52
C ASN A 127 25.54 4.03 -12.59
N ARG A 128 26.51 3.19 -12.19
CA ARG A 128 27.26 2.38 -13.16
C ARG A 128 26.42 1.30 -13.83
N ILE A 129 25.51 0.67 -13.10
CA ILE A 129 24.59 -0.31 -13.67
C ILE A 129 23.65 0.38 -14.68
N ASN A 130 23.10 1.54 -14.34
CA ASN A 130 22.27 2.34 -15.24
C ASN A 130 22.99 2.68 -16.55
N ILE A 131 24.20 3.23 -16.46
CA ILE A 131 25.02 3.54 -17.65
C ILE A 131 25.24 2.28 -18.50
N GLN A 132 25.53 1.14 -17.88
CA GLN A 132 25.76 -0.10 -18.61
C GLN A 132 24.49 -0.60 -19.32
N LEU A 133 23.34 -0.54 -18.64
CA LEU A 133 22.04 -0.92 -19.21
C LEU A 133 21.66 -0.01 -20.38
N GLU A 134 21.93 1.30 -20.28
CA GLU A 134 21.76 2.24 -21.39
C GLU A 134 22.64 1.91 -22.60
N VAL A 135 23.93 1.61 -22.37
CA VAL A 135 24.89 1.26 -23.43
C VAL A 135 24.45 0.01 -24.20
N ILE A 136 23.94 -1.01 -23.49
CA ILE A 136 23.44 -2.24 -24.13
C ILE A 136 22.01 -2.10 -24.66
N GLY A 137 21.42 -0.90 -24.59
CA GLY A 137 20.09 -0.60 -25.13
C GLY A 137 18.94 -1.27 -24.37
N VAL A 138 19.21 -1.71 -23.13
CA VAL A 138 18.18 -2.23 -22.22
C VAL A 138 17.44 -1.04 -21.63
N PRO A 139 16.15 -0.88 -21.97
CA PRO A 139 15.36 0.20 -21.44
C PRO A 139 15.04 -0.09 -19.97
N VAL A 140 15.60 0.74 -19.09
CA VAL A 140 15.38 0.67 -17.65
C VAL A 140 14.25 1.63 -17.29
N ALA A 141 13.37 1.23 -16.38
CA ALA A 141 12.48 2.20 -15.73
C ALA A 141 13.34 3.28 -15.05
N SER A 142 12.88 4.54 -15.03
CA SER A 142 13.63 5.60 -14.36
C SER A 142 13.93 5.18 -12.91
N GLU A 143 15.08 5.57 -12.38
CA GLU A 143 15.44 5.31 -10.97
C GLU A 143 14.31 5.77 -10.03
N ALA A 144 13.64 6.88 -10.37
CA ALA A 144 12.50 7.40 -9.65
C ALA A 144 11.31 6.41 -9.61
N LEU A 145 11.00 5.73 -10.72
CA LEU A 145 9.95 4.70 -10.77
C LEU A 145 10.31 3.45 -9.97
N LEU A 146 11.60 3.05 -9.97
CA LEU A 146 12.07 1.95 -9.13
C LEU A 146 12.01 2.30 -7.64
N ARG A 147 12.38 3.52 -7.27
CA ARG A 147 12.20 4.03 -5.89
C ARG A 147 10.73 4.05 -5.51
N LEU A 148 9.86 4.52 -6.40
CA LEU A 148 8.42 4.54 -6.18
C LEU A 148 7.85 3.14 -5.92
N LYS A 149 8.29 2.13 -6.69
CA LYS A 149 7.89 0.71 -6.50
C LYS A 149 8.15 0.22 -5.08
N VAL A 150 9.27 0.61 -4.50
CA VAL A 150 9.71 0.17 -3.16
C VAL A 150 8.96 0.94 -2.07
N LEU A 151 8.64 2.22 -2.32
CA LEU A 151 7.94 3.07 -1.37
C LEU A 151 6.47 2.72 -1.20
N ILE A 152 5.81 2.22 -2.25
CA ILE A 152 4.37 1.91 -2.21
C ILE A 152 4.15 0.65 -1.36
N PRO A 153 3.47 0.75 -0.21
CA PRO A 153 3.17 -0.42 0.59
C PRO A 153 2.05 -1.23 -0.07
N ALA A 154 2.02 -2.51 0.28
CA ALA A 154 0.83 -3.33 0.04
C ALA A 154 -0.39 -2.72 0.75
N GLN A 155 -1.58 -2.97 0.20
CA GLN A 155 -2.83 -2.53 0.81
C GLN A 155 -2.97 -3.10 2.22
N LYS A 156 -3.34 -2.24 3.16
CA LYS A 156 -3.53 -2.56 4.57
C LYS A 156 -4.97 -3.01 4.84
N ILE A 157 -5.20 -3.56 6.03
CA ILE A 157 -6.55 -3.92 6.48
C ILE A 157 -7.38 -2.65 6.57
N ALA A 158 -8.45 -2.61 5.79
CA ALA A 158 -9.37 -1.50 5.69
C ALA A 158 -10.76 -2.02 5.28
N PRO A 159 -11.82 -1.23 5.42
CA PRO A 159 -13.16 -1.62 4.99
C PRO A 159 -13.29 -1.76 3.47
N VAL A 160 -12.41 -1.09 2.72
CA VAL A 160 -12.38 -1.17 1.26
C VAL A 160 -10.94 -1.39 0.83
N GLN A 161 -10.77 -2.38 -0.03
CA GLN A 161 -9.57 -2.63 -0.79
C GLN A 161 -9.90 -2.49 -2.27
N PHE A 162 -8.90 -2.21 -3.08
CA PHE A 162 -9.05 -1.92 -4.50
C PHE A 162 -8.19 -2.84 -5.34
N GLU A 163 -8.50 -2.93 -6.62
CA GLU A 163 -7.69 -3.61 -7.61
C GLU A 163 -7.89 -2.95 -8.97
N ILE A 164 -6.99 -3.24 -9.91
CA ILE A 164 -7.14 -2.84 -11.30
C ILE A 164 -7.61 -4.04 -12.11
N ARG A 165 -8.85 -3.99 -12.62
CA ARG A 165 -9.41 -5.00 -13.53
C ARG A 165 -9.63 -4.37 -14.90
N GLY A 166 -8.94 -4.87 -15.93
CA GLY A 166 -9.13 -4.40 -17.30
C GLY A 166 -8.89 -2.89 -17.48
N ASN A 167 -7.86 -2.35 -16.81
CA ASN A 167 -7.54 -0.91 -16.74
C ASN A 167 -8.55 -0.03 -15.98
N LYS A 168 -9.48 -0.64 -15.25
CA LYS A 168 -10.46 0.04 -14.41
C LYS A 168 -10.14 -0.18 -12.94
N VAL A 169 -10.18 0.87 -12.13
CA VAL A 169 -10.15 0.73 -10.67
C VAL A 169 -11.47 0.14 -10.21
N SER A 170 -11.44 -0.98 -9.50
CA SER A 170 -12.62 -1.63 -8.93
C SER A 170 -12.39 -1.97 -7.45
N ILE A 171 -13.48 -2.26 -6.73
CA ILE A 171 -13.38 -2.77 -5.36
C ILE A 171 -12.88 -4.22 -5.41
N LYS A 172 -11.86 -4.50 -4.60
CA LYS A 172 -11.37 -5.85 -4.37
C LYS A 172 -12.23 -6.54 -3.33
N GLU A 173 -12.83 -7.66 -3.71
CA GLU A 173 -13.58 -8.49 -2.76
C GLU A 173 -12.62 -9.10 -1.72
N THR A 174 -12.84 -8.76 -0.46
CA THR A 174 -12.11 -9.33 0.68
C THR A 174 -13.01 -10.34 1.39
N VAL A 175 -12.42 -11.45 1.83
CA VAL A 175 -13.12 -12.47 2.62
C VAL A 175 -12.36 -12.67 3.92
N SER A 176 -13.00 -12.34 5.04
CA SER A 176 -12.51 -12.66 6.37
C SER A 176 -12.70 -14.16 6.63
N ALA A 177 -11.60 -14.84 6.93
CA ALA A 177 -11.63 -16.28 7.16
C ALA A 177 -11.80 -16.56 8.66
N PRO A 178 -12.91 -17.18 9.09
CA PRO A 178 -13.05 -17.55 10.49
C PRO A 178 -11.98 -18.59 10.88
N PRO A 179 -11.45 -18.56 12.12
CA PRO A 179 -10.59 -19.61 12.64
C PRO A 179 -11.23 -20.99 12.45
N ALA A 180 -10.44 -21.97 11.99
CA ALA A 180 -10.97 -23.28 11.57
C ALA A 180 -11.79 -23.97 12.67
N ASN A 181 -11.36 -23.85 13.93
CA ASN A 181 -12.03 -24.40 15.11
C ASN A 181 -13.33 -23.68 15.51
N ARG A 182 -13.63 -22.50 14.95
CA ARG A 182 -14.80 -21.68 15.31
C ARG A 182 -15.85 -21.57 14.20
N ARG A 183 -15.64 -22.21 13.05
CA ARG A 183 -16.54 -22.14 11.88
C ARG A 183 -18.01 -22.43 12.21
N ARG A 184 -18.27 -23.47 13.01
CA ARG A 184 -19.64 -23.86 13.39
C ARG A 184 -20.32 -22.79 14.25
N ILE A 185 -19.60 -22.26 15.24
CA ILE A 185 -20.12 -21.24 16.16
C ILE A 185 -20.40 -19.94 15.41
N ILE A 186 -19.47 -19.51 14.55
CA ILE A 186 -19.60 -18.32 13.73
C ILE A 186 -20.78 -18.45 12.76
N LYS A 187 -20.96 -19.63 12.14
CA LYS A 187 -22.12 -19.89 11.28
C LYS A 187 -23.44 -19.79 12.07
N SER A 188 -23.55 -20.47 13.21
CA SER A 188 -24.77 -20.41 14.02
C SER A 188 -25.09 -18.99 14.50
N ALA A 189 -24.10 -18.23 14.95
CA ALA A 189 -24.27 -16.83 15.34
C ALA A 189 -24.74 -15.96 14.17
N ARG A 190 -24.18 -16.19 12.97
CA ARG A 190 -24.58 -15.50 11.75
C ARG A 190 -26.02 -15.81 11.35
N ASP A 191 -26.42 -17.08 11.38
CA ASP A 191 -27.75 -17.52 11.00
C ASP A 191 -28.81 -16.90 11.93
N GLU A 192 -28.51 -16.84 13.23
CA GLU A 192 -29.35 -16.15 14.23
C GLU A 192 -29.46 -14.64 13.95
N LEU A 193 -28.32 -13.96 13.75
CA LEU A 193 -28.32 -12.52 13.43
C LEU A 193 -29.10 -12.22 12.14
N LEU A 194 -28.99 -13.06 11.11
CA LEU A 194 -29.75 -12.89 9.88
C LEU A 194 -31.25 -13.01 10.10
N GLN A 195 -31.68 -13.90 11.00
CA GLN A 195 -33.08 -14.07 11.35
C GLN A 195 -33.59 -12.87 12.16
N THR A 196 -32.89 -12.50 13.24
CA THR A 196 -33.23 -11.31 14.05
C THR A 196 -33.25 -10.04 13.21
N GLY A 197 -32.29 -9.88 12.29
CA GLY A 197 -32.23 -8.71 11.41
C GLY A 197 -33.45 -8.60 10.49
N LYS A 198 -33.97 -9.73 9.98
CA LYS A 198 -35.22 -9.73 9.17
C LYS A 198 -36.43 -9.32 9.99
N GLU A 199 -36.54 -9.80 11.23
CA GLU A 199 -37.63 -9.45 12.14
C GLU A 199 -37.62 -7.95 12.45
N ILE A 200 -36.46 -7.38 12.78
CA ILE A 200 -36.32 -5.94 13.01
C ILE A 200 -36.67 -5.13 11.75
N ILE A 201 -36.22 -5.56 10.57
CA ILE A 201 -36.56 -4.89 9.30
C ILE A 201 -38.08 -4.87 9.08
N GLN A 202 -38.77 -5.98 9.34
CA GLN A 202 -40.24 -6.05 9.24
C GLN A 202 -40.93 -5.11 10.22
N GLU A 203 -40.49 -5.06 11.48
CA GLU A 203 -41.03 -4.13 12.47
C GLU A 203 -40.80 -2.67 12.07
N LEU A 204 -39.62 -2.34 11.54
CA LEU A 204 -39.33 -0.99 11.03
C LEU A 204 -40.20 -0.63 9.83
N GLU A 205 -40.42 -1.55 8.88
CA GLU A 205 -41.30 -1.35 7.72
C GLU A 205 -42.77 -1.09 8.10
N LEU A 206 -43.23 -1.66 9.21
CA LEU A 206 -44.57 -1.43 9.76
C LEU A 206 -44.65 -0.16 10.63
N SER A 207 -43.52 0.44 10.97
CA SER A 207 -43.43 1.65 11.78
C SER A 207 -43.32 2.92 10.92
N ASN A 208 -43.60 4.08 11.50
CA ASN A 208 -43.34 5.38 10.86
C ASN A 208 -41.87 5.84 11.04
N CYS A 209 -40.91 4.92 11.09
CA CYS A 209 -39.50 5.28 11.28
C CYS A 209 -38.92 6.01 10.07
N ASP A 210 -37.86 6.79 10.28
CA ASP A 210 -37.10 7.41 9.20
C ASP A 210 -36.59 6.34 8.21
N ARG A 211 -36.87 6.53 6.91
CA ARG A 211 -36.50 5.57 5.87
C ARG A 211 -35.00 5.30 5.81
N ARG A 212 -34.18 6.29 6.16
CA ARG A 212 -32.72 6.16 6.20
C ARG A 212 -32.28 5.13 7.23
N LEU A 213 -32.97 5.00 8.36
CA LEU A 213 -32.67 3.96 9.35
C LEU A 213 -32.95 2.56 8.79
N LEU A 214 -34.11 2.40 8.16
CA LEU A 214 -34.49 1.14 7.51
C LEU A 214 -33.48 0.75 6.44
N ASP A 215 -33.07 1.68 5.57
CA ASP A 215 -32.08 1.41 4.53
C ASP A 215 -30.72 0.97 5.12
N ARG A 216 -30.28 1.58 6.24
CA ARG A 216 -29.04 1.18 6.94
C ARG A 216 -29.16 -0.21 7.56
N MET A 217 -30.31 -0.54 8.15
CA MET A 217 -30.58 -1.86 8.72
C MET A 217 -30.63 -2.94 7.65
N GLN A 218 -31.30 -2.68 6.53
CA GLN A 218 -31.32 -3.57 5.38
C GLN A 218 -29.91 -3.77 4.83
N HIS A 219 -29.11 -2.70 4.71
CA HIS A 219 -27.72 -2.80 4.28
C HIS A 219 -26.89 -3.66 5.24
N LEU A 220 -26.96 -3.42 6.55
CA LEU A 220 -26.24 -4.20 7.55
C LEU A 220 -26.61 -5.69 7.49
N ASN A 221 -27.90 -6.00 7.41
CA ASN A 221 -28.37 -7.37 7.32
C ASN A 221 -27.94 -8.03 5.99
N PHE A 222 -27.95 -7.28 4.89
CA PHE A 222 -27.46 -7.76 3.60
C PHE A 222 -25.96 -8.11 3.65
N GLN A 223 -25.11 -7.32 4.31
CA GLN A 223 -23.68 -7.64 4.48
C GLN A 223 -23.47 -8.99 5.20
N LEU A 224 -24.41 -9.39 6.06
CA LEU A 224 -24.37 -10.70 6.72
C LEU A 224 -24.80 -11.86 5.81
N THR A 225 -25.39 -11.65 4.62
CA THR A 225 -25.86 -12.74 3.74
C THR A 225 -24.80 -13.28 2.78
N GLY A 226 -23.76 -12.50 2.50
CA GLY A 226 -22.75 -12.80 1.47
C GLY A 226 -21.44 -13.40 2.00
N ARG A 227 -20.35 -13.04 1.33
CA ARG A 227 -18.98 -13.26 1.83
C ARG A 227 -18.75 -12.32 3.01
N ILE A 228 -18.20 -12.85 4.10
CA ILE A 228 -18.01 -12.08 5.33
C ILE A 228 -16.79 -11.19 5.15
N ASP A 229 -16.98 -9.87 5.24
CA ASP A 229 -15.93 -8.89 5.45
C ASP A 229 -16.16 -8.27 6.84
N ALA A 230 -15.39 -8.72 7.82
CA ALA A 230 -15.61 -8.34 9.22
C ALA A 230 -15.41 -6.84 9.45
N VAL A 231 -14.51 -6.19 8.70
CA VAL A 231 -14.24 -4.76 8.84
C VAL A 231 -15.39 -3.95 8.26
N ARG A 232 -15.87 -4.32 7.08
CA ARG A 232 -17.03 -3.67 6.44
C ARG A 232 -18.30 -3.85 7.28
N ILE A 233 -18.56 -5.05 7.79
CA ILE A 233 -19.70 -5.32 8.68
C ILE A 233 -19.57 -4.49 9.96
N GLY A 234 -18.38 -4.48 10.60
CA GLY A 234 -18.15 -3.72 11.82
C GLY A 234 -18.42 -2.22 11.66
N LEU A 235 -18.05 -1.62 10.52
CA LEU A 235 -18.39 -0.24 10.22
C LEU A 235 -19.86 -0.01 9.90
N ALA A 236 -20.50 -0.91 9.15
CA ALA A 236 -21.94 -0.83 8.89
C ALA A 236 -22.72 -0.87 10.20
N THR A 237 -22.28 -1.66 11.17
CA THR A 237 -22.82 -1.68 12.54
C THR A 237 -22.64 -0.34 13.24
N LEU A 238 -21.45 0.25 13.23
CA LEU A 238 -21.21 1.58 13.82
C LEU A 238 -22.08 2.67 13.16
N SER A 239 -22.22 2.62 11.83
CA SER A 239 -23.10 3.53 11.09
C SER A 239 -24.54 3.40 11.53
N CYS A 240 -25.00 2.16 11.72
CA CYS A 240 -26.36 1.89 12.16
C CYS A 240 -26.58 2.37 13.60
N GLU A 241 -25.64 2.12 14.50
CA GLU A 241 -25.69 2.58 15.89
C GLU A 241 -25.80 4.10 15.99
N MET A 242 -24.99 4.83 15.21
CA MET A 242 -25.07 6.30 15.18
C MET A 242 -26.45 6.79 14.72
N MET A 243 -27.07 6.13 13.74
CA MET A 243 -28.41 6.47 13.28
C MET A 243 -29.48 6.13 14.33
N CYS A 244 -29.40 4.95 14.95
CA CYS A 244 -30.29 4.54 16.02
C CYS A 244 -30.25 5.54 17.19
N SER A 245 -29.06 5.95 17.63
CA SER A 245 -28.90 6.94 18.69
C SER A 245 -29.42 8.33 18.29
N ALA A 246 -29.28 8.72 17.02
CA ALA A 246 -29.81 10.00 16.54
C ALA A 246 -31.36 10.04 16.52
N LEU A 247 -32.00 8.88 16.35
CA LEU A 247 -33.46 8.73 16.27
C LEU A 247 -34.07 8.12 17.53
N GLU A 248 -33.33 8.04 18.64
CA GLU A 248 -33.77 7.33 19.86
C GLU A 248 -35.14 7.83 20.35
N GLN A 249 -35.39 9.13 20.31
CA GLN A 249 -36.64 9.74 20.76
C GLN A 249 -37.83 9.50 19.80
N GLU A 250 -37.55 9.10 18.56
CA GLU A 250 -38.57 8.85 17.53
C GLU A 250 -38.97 7.37 17.46
N LEU A 251 -38.22 6.49 18.13
CA LEU A 251 -38.41 5.05 18.08
C LEU A 251 -39.18 4.54 19.31
N PRO A 252 -40.09 3.56 19.15
CA PRO A 252 -40.62 2.82 20.29
C PRO A 252 -39.49 2.16 21.09
N SER A 253 -39.56 2.21 22.42
CA SER A 253 -38.51 1.70 23.31
C SER A 253 -38.16 0.23 23.06
N ALA A 254 -39.15 -0.59 22.72
CA ALA A 254 -38.95 -1.99 22.35
C ALA A 254 -38.12 -2.13 21.07
N VAL A 255 -38.44 -1.38 20.02
CA VAL A 255 -37.71 -1.38 18.74
C VAL A 255 -36.28 -0.88 18.92
N PHE A 256 -36.09 0.21 19.67
CA PHE A 256 -34.76 0.72 20.01
C PHE A 256 -33.92 -0.31 20.79
N SER A 257 -34.53 -1.03 21.74
CA SER A 257 -33.86 -2.10 22.48
C SER A 257 -33.47 -3.27 21.58
N MET A 258 -34.34 -3.68 20.66
CA MET A 258 -34.05 -4.72 19.66
C MET A 258 -32.89 -4.31 18.74
N LEU A 259 -32.89 -3.05 18.27
CA LEU A 259 -31.81 -2.50 17.45
C LEU A 259 -30.47 -2.53 18.20
N ASN A 260 -30.44 -2.07 19.45
CA ASN A 260 -29.22 -2.10 20.28
C ASN A 260 -28.74 -3.52 20.55
N ALA A 261 -29.64 -4.45 20.85
CA ALA A 261 -29.29 -5.86 21.05
C ALA A 261 -28.71 -6.47 19.76
N TYR A 262 -29.31 -6.16 18.62
CA TYR A 262 -28.85 -6.62 17.31
C TYR A 262 -27.47 -6.04 16.96
N THR A 263 -27.26 -4.73 17.02
CA THR A 263 -25.95 -4.14 16.70
C THR A 263 -24.87 -4.66 17.63
N ARG A 264 -25.17 -4.83 18.93
CA ARG A 264 -24.26 -5.48 19.89
C ARG A 264 -23.95 -6.92 19.50
N GLY A 265 -24.95 -7.69 19.08
CA GLY A 265 -24.78 -9.05 18.57
C GLY A 265 -23.87 -9.09 17.35
N VAL A 266 -24.04 -8.16 16.41
CA VAL A 266 -23.16 -8.04 15.24
C VAL A 266 -21.74 -7.65 15.66
N GLN A 267 -21.56 -6.74 16.62
CA GLN A 267 -20.24 -6.38 17.16
C GLN A 267 -19.52 -7.60 17.75
N LEU A 268 -20.22 -8.41 18.54
CA LEU A 268 -19.69 -9.66 19.11
C LEU A 268 -19.33 -10.67 18.00
N PHE A 269 -20.16 -10.74 16.96
CA PHE A 269 -19.90 -11.57 15.79
C PHE A 269 -18.61 -11.14 15.05
N VAL A 270 -18.46 -9.86 14.70
CA VAL A 270 -17.25 -9.37 14.02
C VAL A 270 -16.01 -9.43 14.91
N GLY A 271 -16.17 -9.34 16.23
CA GLY A 271 -15.11 -9.53 17.23
C GLY A 271 -14.44 -10.91 17.18
N GLN A 272 -15.07 -11.89 16.54
CA GLN A 272 -14.49 -13.23 16.35
C GLN A 272 -13.44 -13.28 15.22
N PHE A 273 -13.30 -12.21 14.43
CA PHE A 273 -12.40 -12.14 13.28
C PHE A 273 -11.13 -11.33 13.62
N PRO A 274 -9.92 -11.88 13.43
CA PRO A 274 -8.66 -11.18 13.72
C PRO A 274 -8.51 -9.85 12.96
N GLU A 275 -9.02 -9.78 11.73
CA GLU A 275 -8.93 -8.60 10.87
C GLU A 275 -9.62 -7.39 11.50
N TRP A 276 -10.78 -7.59 12.13
CA TRP A 276 -11.49 -6.53 12.85
C TRP A 276 -10.72 -6.06 14.08
N ASN A 277 -10.14 -6.98 14.85
CA ASN A 277 -9.37 -6.62 16.05
C ASN A 277 -8.10 -5.85 15.67
N ASN A 278 -7.36 -6.31 14.66
CA ASN A 278 -6.19 -5.60 14.13
C ASN A 278 -6.57 -4.20 13.61
N PHE A 279 -7.72 -4.07 12.94
CA PHE A 279 -8.23 -2.77 12.52
C PHE A 279 -8.51 -1.85 13.72
N LEU A 280 -9.17 -2.35 14.77
CA LEU A 280 -9.47 -1.58 15.98
C LEU A 280 -8.22 -1.14 16.74
N GLU A 281 -7.23 -2.01 16.87
CA GLU A 281 -5.95 -1.70 17.51
C GLU A 281 -5.21 -0.58 16.77
N ASN A 282 -5.11 -0.70 15.44
CA ASN A 282 -4.50 0.33 14.61
C ASN A 282 -5.28 1.66 14.67
N ALA A 283 -6.62 1.61 14.68
CA ALA A 283 -7.44 2.81 14.83
C ALA A 283 -7.23 3.47 16.19
N ALA A 284 -7.12 2.70 17.27
CA ALA A 284 -6.88 3.20 18.62
C ALA A 284 -5.49 3.85 18.79
N ALA A 285 -4.50 3.37 18.03
CA ALA A 285 -3.16 3.96 17.99
C ALA A 285 -3.11 5.34 17.30
N THR A 286 -4.15 5.72 16.55
CA THR A 286 -4.22 7.03 15.91
C THR A 286 -4.75 8.13 16.83
N ASN A 287 -4.12 9.30 16.78
CA ASN A 287 -4.55 10.46 17.56
C ASN A 287 -5.19 11.54 16.68
N PHE A 288 -6.37 11.26 16.13
CA PHE A 288 -7.15 12.25 15.40
C PHE A 288 -7.87 13.21 16.34
N ASP A 289 -7.79 14.50 16.04
CA ASP A 289 -8.68 15.53 16.58
C ASP A 289 -9.83 15.87 15.60
N SER A 290 -10.74 16.76 16.00
CA SER A 290 -11.88 17.14 15.14
C SER A 290 -11.46 17.91 13.88
N GLY A 291 -10.34 18.64 13.92
CA GLY A 291 -9.77 19.33 12.77
C GLY A 291 -9.22 18.36 11.73
N ASP A 292 -8.62 17.26 12.18
CA ASP A 292 -8.18 16.15 11.33
C ASP A 292 -9.36 15.50 10.64
N ILE A 293 -10.42 15.19 11.40
CA ILE A 293 -11.61 14.56 10.86
C ILE A 293 -12.26 15.45 9.80
N TYR A 294 -12.38 16.75 10.05
CA TYR A 294 -12.89 17.72 9.09
C TYR A 294 -12.04 17.79 7.81
N SER A 295 -10.71 17.85 7.96
CA SER A 295 -9.78 17.90 6.84
C SER A 295 -9.84 16.63 6.00
N LEU A 296 -9.94 15.47 6.66
CA LEU A 296 -10.07 14.17 6.01
C LEU A 296 -11.39 14.05 5.25
N GLN A 297 -12.49 14.51 5.87
CA GLN A 297 -13.81 14.50 5.24
C GLN A 297 -13.79 15.30 3.94
N ARG A 298 -13.22 16.51 3.97
CA ARG A 298 -13.11 17.37 2.79
C ARG A 298 -12.22 16.73 1.71
N ALA A 299 -11.02 16.27 2.08
CA ALA A 299 -10.11 15.62 1.15
C ALA A 299 -10.74 14.39 0.46
N THR A 300 -11.52 13.62 1.22
CA THR A 300 -12.23 12.45 0.70
C THR A 300 -13.39 12.85 -0.21
N SER A 301 -14.12 13.94 0.09
CA SER A 301 -15.15 14.47 -0.81
C SER A 301 -14.57 14.89 -2.16
N GLU A 302 -13.45 15.61 -2.16
CA GLU A 302 -12.73 16.03 -3.38
C GLU A 302 -12.27 14.81 -4.19
N LEU A 303 -11.77 13.76 -3.51
CA LEU A 303 -11.38 12.50 -4.15
C LEU A 303 -12.58 11.76 -4.77
N VAL A 304 -13.70 11.67 -4.04
CA VAL A 304 -14.96 11.06 -4.52
C VAL A 304 -15.48 11.78 -5.76
N GLU A 305 -15.48 13.11 -5.75
CA GLU A 305 -15.88 13.92 -6.89
C GLU A 305 -14.98 13.66 -8.10
N SER A 306 -13.66 13.68 -7.90
CA SER A 306 -12.68 13.40 -8.96
C SER A 306 -12.85 12.01 -9.58
N LEU A 307 -13.04 10.98 -8.75
CA LEU A 307 -13.32 9.61 -9.21
C LEU A 307 -14.63 9.51 -9.99
N SER A 308 -15.67 10.22 -9.56
CA SER A 308 -17.00 10.19 -10.19
C SER A 308 -17.01 10.78 -11.61
N HIS A 309 -16.11 11.73 -11.89
CA HIS A 309 -15.96 12.32 -13.23
C HIS A 309 -15.27 11.41 -14.25
N HIS A 310 -14.69 10.28 -13.82
CA HIS A 310 -13.88 9.39 -14.66
C HIS A 310 -14.42 7.95 -14.67
N SER A 311 -15.74 7.80 -14.90
CA SER A 311 -16.45 6.51 -14.88
C SER A 311 -15.95 5.48 -15.91
N GLU A 312 -15.23 5.94 -16.92
CA GLU A 312 -14.56 5.13 -17.93
C GLU A 312 -13.36 4.35 -17.36
N TYR A 313 -12.71 4.87 -16.32
CA TYR A 313 -11.51 4.27 -15.69
C TYR A 313 -11.73 3.88 -14.23
N VAL A 314 -12.87 4.24 -13.65
CA VAL A 314 -13.23 3.98 -12.26
C VAL A 314 -14.59 3.33 -12.20
N ASP A 315 -14.70 2.18 -11.54
CA ASP A 315 -15.99 1.51 -11.33
C ASP A 315 -16.89 2.42 -10.49
N PRO A 316 -18.15 2.71 -10.90
CA PRO A 316 -19.07 3.53 -10.10
C PRO A 316 -19.26 3.07 -8.65
N GLU A 317 -19.03 1.79 -8.35
CA GLU A 317 -19.03 1.24 -6.99
C GLU A 317 -17.94 1.89 -6.10
N VAL A 318 -16.79 2.27 -6.67
CA VAL A 318 -15.64 2.86 -5.97
C VAL A 318 -15.98 4.21 -5.33
N PRO A 319 -16.39 5.25 -6.08
CA PRO A 319 -16.75 6.54 -5.49
C PRO A 319 -17.98 6.44 -4.60
N ARG A 320 -18.97 5.58 -4.92
CA ARG A 320 -20.13 5.35 -4.06
C ARG A 320 -19.74 4.82 -2.68
N THR A 321 -18.84 3.84 -2.65
CA THR A 321 -18.40 3.23 -1.39
C THR A 321 -17.55 4.20 -0.57
N LEU A 322 -16.68 4.97 -1.21
CA LEU A 322 -15.92 6.03 -0.52
C LEU A 322 -16.83 7.15 -0.01
N ALA A 323 -17.87 7.54 -0.76
CA ALA A 323 -18.87 8.51 -0.31
C ALA A 323 -19.60 8.00 0.94
N PHE A 324 -20.05 6.74 0.93
CA PHE A 324 -20.67 6.10 2.09
C PHE A 324 -19.77 6.13 3.33
N LEU A 325 -18.47 5.83 3.18
CA LEU A 325 -17.53 5.92 4.30
C LEU A 325 -17.36 7.38 4.77
N ASN A 326 -17.33 8.33 3.85
CA ASN A 326 -17.18 9.75 4.15
C ASN A 326 -18.39 10.32 4.91
N GLU A 327 -19.59 9.78 4.69
CA GLU A 327 -20.79 10.14 5.46
C GLU A 327 -20.65 9.85 6.96
N LEU A 328 -19.83 8.87 7.35
CA LEU A 328 -19.53 8.61 8.76
C LEU A 328 -18.81 9.78 9.44
N LEU A 329 -18.24 10.69 8.64
CA LEU A 329 -17.55 11.90 9.10
C LEU A 329 -18.40 13.16 8.96
N ALA A 330 -19.68 13.04 8.57
CA ALA A 330 -20.55 14.20 8.31
C ALA A 330 -20.68 15.16 9.49
N ASN A 331 -20.52 14.66 10.72
CA ASN A 331 -20.40 15.48 11.92
C ASN A 331 -19.03 15.25 12.59
N PRO A 332 -17.99 16.04 12.26
CA PRO A 332 -16.63 15.82 12.76
C PRO A 332 -16.50 15.80 14.29
N VAL A 333 -17.39 16.50 15.01
CA VAL A 333 -17.38 16.54 16.48
C VAL A 333 -17.89 15.23 17.09
N LYS A 334 -18.85 14.58 16.43
CA LYS A 334 -19.45 13.31 16.88
C LYS A 334 -18.84 12.08 16.20
N ALA A 335 -18.12 12.26 15.11
CA ALA A 335 -17.49 11.19 14.35
C ALA A 335 -16.45 10.46 15.22
N THR A 336 -16.46 9.14 15.13
CA THR A 336 -15.51 8.32 15.89
C THR A 336 -14.14 8.30 15.21
N LYS A 337 -13.07 8.19 16.01
CA LYS A 337 -11.71 7.97 15.48
C LYS A 337 -11.63 6.74 14.57
N LYS A 338 -12.44 5.71 14.84
CA LYS A 338 -12.56 4.49 14.03
C LYS A 338 -13.09 4.77 12.63
N ALA A 339 -14.11 5.63 12.52
CA ALA A 339 -14.65 6.05 11.22
C ALA A 339 -13.61 6.87 10.44
N ALA A 340 -12.92 7.80 11.10
CA ALA A 340 -11.86 8.59 10.46
C ALA A 340 -10.72 7.69 9.95
N PHE A 341 -10.26 6.77 10.79
CA PHE A 341 -9.23 5.80 10.41
C PHE A 341 -9.64 4.92 9.23
N ALA A 342 -10.91 4.47 9.20
CA ALA A 342 -11.46 3.70 8.09
C ALA A 342 -11.41 4.44 6.76
N VAL A 343 -11.82 5.71 6.75
CA VAL A 343 -11.79 6.57 5.56
C VAL A 343 -10.35 6.76 5.10
N LEU A 344 -9.44 7.11 6.02
CA LEU A 344 -8.02 7.33 5.72
C LEU A 344 -7.36 6.09 5.12
N ARG A 345 -7.57 4.90 5.73
CA ARG A 345 -6.99 3.64 5.24
C ARG A 345 -7.56 3.21 3.90
N SER A 346 -8.84 3.45 3.66
CA SER A 346 -9.45 3.15 2.35
C SER A 346 -8.87 4.08 1.28
N ALA A 347 -8.71 5.38 1.57
CA ALA A 347 -8.05 6.32 0.65
C ALA A 347 -6.58 5.95 0.39
N GLU A 348 -5.83 5.58 1.43
CA GLU A 348 -4.45 5.07 1.29
C GLU A 348 -4.37 3.86 0.36
N ASN A 349 -5.23 2.86 0.58
CA ASN A 349 -5.28 1.66 -0.24
C ASN A 349 -5.56 1.95 -1.71
N LEU A 350 -6.47 2.90 -2.00
CA LEU A 350 -6.75 3.34 -3.36
C LEU A 350 -5.51 3.96 -4.01
N ILE A 351 -4.84 4.88 -3.30
CA ILE A 351 -3.63 5.55 -3.78
C ILE A 351 -2.52 4.52 -4.04
N SER A 352 -2.30 3.58 -3.13
CA SER A 352 -1.30 2.51 -3.29
C SER A 352 -1.56 1.68 -4.55
N VAL A 353 -2.81 1.29 -4.81
CA VAL A 353 -3.17 0.50 -6.00
C VAL A 353 -2.91 1.28 -7.28
N ILE A 354 -3.31 2.55 -7.32
CA ILE A 354 -3.13 3.39 -8.51
C ILE A 354 -1.65 3.69 -8.77
N PHE A 355 -0.88 4.04 -7.74
CA PHE A 355 0.56 4.27 -7.89
C PHE A 355 1.28 2.99 -8.31
N GLY A 356 0.92 1.83 -7.73
CA GLY A 356 1.46 0.53 -8.12
C GLY A 356 1.17 0.22 -9.59
N PHE A 357 -0.06 0.47 -10.05
CA PHE A 357 -0.44 0.32 -11.44
C PHE A 357 0.36 1.22 -12.39
N GLY A 358 0.59 2.48 -12.01
CA GLY A 358 1.41 3.40 -12.79
C GLY A 358 2.87 2.92 -12.92
N VAL A 359 3.46 2.41 -11.83
CA VAL A 359 4.79 1.80 -11.85
C VAL A 359 4.84 0.59 -12.77
N GLU A 360 3.91 -0.36 -12.62
CA GLU A 360 3.86 -1.55 -13.47
C GLU A 360 3.70 -1.20 -14.95
N PHE A 361 2.86 -0.22 -15.26
CA PHE A 361 2.67 0.25 -16.63
C PHE A 361 3.95 0.88 -17.20
N ALA A 362 4.62 1.72 -16.42
CA ALA A 362 5.86 2.34 -16.85
C ALA A 362 6.98 1.31 -17.03
N GLN A 363 7.07 0.29 -16.16
CA GLN A 363 8.02 -0.83 -16.30
C GLN A 363 7.75 -1.64 -17.57
N LYS A 364 6.48 -1.98 -17.86
CA LYS A 364 6.08 -2.69 -19.09
C LYS A 364 6.35 -1.87 -20.35
N THR A 365 6.16 -0.55 -20.27
CA THR A 365 6.45 0.36 -21.39
C THR A 365 7.95 0.49 -21.63
N ALA A 366 8.75 0.53 -20.56
CA ALA A 366 10.19 0.56 -20.64
C ALA A 366 10.71 -0.73 -21.28
N SER A 367 10.37 -1.91 -20.74
CA SER A 367 10.97 -3.20 -21.11
C SER A 367 10.76 -3.70 -22.55
N LYS A 368 10.14 -2.90 -23.45
CA LYS A 368 9.88 -3.23 -24.86
C LYS A 368 9.16 -4.58 -25.06
N THR A 369 8.53 -5.14 -24.03
CA THR A 369 7.63 -6.28 -24.15
C THR A 369 6.36 -5.79 -24.84
N LEU A 370 6.48 -5.70 -26.17
CA LEU A 370 5.48 -5.32 -27.15
C LEU A 370 4.38 -6.38 -27.22
N ASP A 371 3.49 -6.39 -26.23
CA ASP A 371 2.20 -7.08 -26.36
C ASP A 371 1.09 -6.10 -25.98
N ALA A 372 0.56 -5.40 -27.00
CA ALA A 372 -0.72 -4.66 -27.05
C ALA A 372 -1.04 -3.56 -26.00
N ALA A 373 -0.32 -3.45 -24.89
CA ALA A 373 -0.67 -2.57 -23.77
C ALA A 373 -0.23 -1.10 -23.93
N SER A 374 0.66 -0.79 -24.87
CA SER A 374 1.24 0.55 -25.09
C SER A 374 0.42 1.46 -26.03
N SER A 375 -0.88 1.19 -26.19
CA SER A 375 -1.77 2.08 -26.95
C SER A 375 -1.85 3.47 -26.30
N THR A 376 -2.05 4.53 -27.10
CA THR A 376 -2.25 5.90 -26.62
C THR A 376 -3.36 5.97 -25.57
N ALA A 377 -4.39 5.13 -25.68
CA ALA A 377 -5.47 5.03 -24.70
C ALA A 377 -4.96 4.60 -23.32
N SER A 378 -4.12 3.56 -23.22
CA SER A 378 -3.57 3.10 -21.93
C SER A 378 -2.75 4.16 -21.22
N LYS A 379 -2.00 4.99 -21.96
CA LYS A 379 -1.23 6.11 -21.39
C LYS A 379 -2.14 7.17 -20.78
N VAL A 380 -3.24 7.51 -21.47
CA VAL A 380 -4.24 8.46 -20.96
C VAL A 380 -4.90 7.92 -19.69
N ILE A 381 -5.26 6.63 -19.67
CA ILE A 381 -5.84 5.97 -18.48
C ILE A 381 -4.90 6.11 -17.29
N VAL A 382 -3.64 5.68 -17.46
CA VAL A 382 -2.65 5.68 -16.37
C VAL A 382 -2.36 7.09 -15.90
N ALA A 383 -2.19 8.05 -16.81
CA ALA A 383 -1.96 9.45 -16.45
C ALA A 383 -3.14 10.04 -15.67
N THR A 384 -4.37 9.74 -16.09
CA THR A 384 -5.59 10.19 -15.41
C THR A 384 -5.69 9.60 -14.01
N LEU A 385 -5.54 8.28 -13.87
CA LEU A 385 -5.55 7.63 -12.56
C LEU A 385 -4.44 8.16 -11.65
N LEU A 386 -3.22 8.29 -12.15
CA LEU A 386 -2.10 8.87 -11.39
C LEU A 386 -2.39 10.30 -10.95
N ALA A 387 -3.02 11.13 -11.77
CA ALA A 387 -3.43 12.48 -11.40
C ALA A 387 -4.48 12.49 -10.27
N ILE A 388 -5.46 11.58 -10.33
CA ILE A 388 -6.46 11.40 -9.26
C ILE A 388 -5.79 10.97 -7.96
N ALA A 389 -4.92 9.96 -8.01
CA ALA A 389 -4.21 9.46 -6.83
C ALA A 389 -3.23 10.50 -6.26
N LEU A 390 -2.58 11.29 -7.12
CA LEU A 390 -1.73 12.39 -6.71
C LEU A 390 -2.53 13.47 -5.97
N SER A 391 -3.69 13.87 -6.52
CA SER A 391 -4.60 14.80 -5.86
C SER A 391 -5.02 14.28 -4.49
N GLY A 392 -5.46 13.01 -4.42
CA GLY A 392 -5.82 12.36 -3.16
C GLY A 392 -4.68 12.35 -2.14
N ALA A 393 -3.47 11.95 -2.56
CA ALA A 393 -2.28 11.92 -1.73
C ALA A 393 -1.91 13.30 -1.19
N THR A 394 -2.03 14.35 -2.01
CA THR A 394 -1.77 15.73 -1.57
C THR A 394 -2.81 16.23 -0.58
N SER A 395 -4.10 15.93 -0.79
CA SER A 395 -5.19 16.38 0.08
C SER A 395 -5.15 15.69 1.46
N ILE A 396 -4.81 14.40 1.52
CA ILE A 396 -4.68 13.67 2.81
C ILE A 396 -3.29 13.82 3.46
N GLY A 397 -2.30 14.33 2.71
CA GLY A 397 -0.89 14.43 3.11
C GLY A 397 -0.64 15.06 4.49
N PRO A 398 -1.28 16.18 4.87
CA PRO A 398 -1.10 16.80 6.19
C PRO A 398 -1.49 15.89 7.36
N ILE A 399 -2.48 15.01 7.14
CA ILE A 399 -2.98 14.05 8.15
C ILE A 399 -2.07 12.82 8.15
N ALA A 400 -1.79 12.29 6.96
CA ALA A 400 -0.90 11.15 6.76
C ALA A 400 0.52 11.40 7.31
N GLY A 401 1.04 12.61 7.18
CA GLY A 401 2.37 12.97 7.67
C GLY A 401 2.57 12.85 9.18
N ARG A 402 1.48 12.76 9.96
CA ARG A 402 1.52 12.51 11.41
C ARG A 402 1.57 11.03 11.78
N LEU A 403 1.31 10.16 10.80
CA LEU A 403 1.35 8.71 10.97
C LEU A 403 2.65 8.17 10.36
N PRO A 404 3.57 7.61 11.17
CA PRO A 404 4.86 7.13 10.69
C PRO A 404 4.74 6.19 9.47
N GLU A 405 3.75 5.30 9.48
CA GLU A 405 3.53 4.29 8.44
C GLU A 405 2.93 4.85 7.13
N MET A 406 2.65 6.15 7.06
CA MET A 406 2.12 6.84 5.87
C MET A 406 3.07 7.92 5.33
N GLN A 407 4.28 8.06 5.89
CA GLN A 407 5.28 9.01 5.41
C GLN A 407 5.68 8.79 3.94
N TRP A 408 5.52 7.56 3.44
CA TRP A 408 5.75 7.18 2.05
C TRP A 408 4.91 8.00 1.05
N LEU A 409 3.70 8.43 1.43
CA LEU A 409 2.75 9.11 0.54
C LEU A 409 3.33 10.40 -0.03
N LYS A 410 3.99 11.20 0.81
CA LYS A 410 4.57 12.49 0.38
C LYS A 410 5.67 12.27 -0.66
N THR A 411 6.61 11.36 -0.36
CA THR A 411 7.72 11.03 -1.25
C THR A 411 7.22 10.43 -2.56
N ALA A 412 6.24 9.53 -2.49
CA ALA A 412 5.62 8.93 -3.66
C ALA A 412 4.90 9.96 -4.54
N ALA A 413 4.11 10.86 -3.93
CA ALA A 413 3.44 11.96 -4.61
C ALA A 413 4.43 12.89 -5.32
N ASP A 414 5.54 13.26 -4.68
CA ASP A 414 6.59 14.09 -5.28
C ASP A 414 7.24 13.42 -6.49
N ILE A 415 7.45 12.10 -6.43
CA ILE A 415 7.97 11.32 -7.57
C ILE A 415 6.94 11.31 -8.72
N VAL A 416 5.70 10.91 -8.43
CA VAL A 416 4.63 10.83 -9.43
C VAL A 416 4.38 12.17 -10.11
N LYS A 417 4.39 13.27 -9.35
CA LYS A 417 4.24 14.63 -9.89
C LYS A 417 5.31 14.94 -10.93
N LYS A 418 6.58 14.69 -10.61
CA LYS A 418 7.70 14.92 -11.53
C LYS A 418 7.60 14.05 -12.78
N GLU A 419 7.21 12.79 -12.63
CA GLU A 419 7.02 11.88 -13.76
C GLU A 419 5.87 12.35 -14.67
N LEU A 420 4.72 12.76 -14.11
CA LEU A 420 3.61 13.31 -14.89
C LEU A 420 4.00 14.59 -15.67
N GLU A 421 4.78 15.48 -15.07
CA GLU A 421 5.32 16.68 -15.75
C GLU A 421 6.24 16.33 -16.93
N LEU A 422 6.93 15.19 -16.88
CA LEU A 422 7.74 14.67 -17.99
C LEU A 422 6.87 14.07 -19.11
N TYR A 423 5.78 13.37 -18.77
CA TYR A 423 4.84 12.81 -19.75
C TYR A 423 4.05 13.87 -20.51
N GLY A 424 3.79 15.04 -19.89
CA GLY A 424 3.04 16.14 -20.50
C GLY A 424 3.81 17.00 -21.51
N LYS A 425 5.14 16.82 -21.63
CA LYS A 425 5.94 17.57 -22.60
C LYS A 425 5.91 16.86 -23.96
N PRO A 426 5.51 17.53 -25.06
CA PRO A 426 5.67 16.97 -26.39
C PRO A 426 7.17 16.72 -26.63
N ARG A 427 7.53 15.50 -27.05
CA ARG A 427 8.89 15.14 -27.43
C ARG A 427 9.25 15.70 -28.80
#